data_AF-A0A7C7ZM47-F1
#
_entry.id   AF-A0A7C7ZM47-F1
#
_cell.length_a   1.000
_cell.length_b   1.000
_cell.length_c   1.000
_cell.angle_alpha   90.00
_cell.angle_beta   90.00
_cell.angle_gamma   90.00
#
_symmetry.space_group_name_H-M   'P 1'
#
loop_
_entity.id
_entity.type
_entity.pdbx_description
1 polymer ?
#
loop_
_entity_poly.entity_id
_entity_poly.type
_entity_poly.pdbx_seq_one_letter_code
_entity_poly.pdbx_strand_id
1 'polypeptide(L)' 'MDTQGTTKVGITDIKMPFLSMVVFLVKLSIAAIPAFIIMSIVASILFAIFGTAVHTGMML' A
#
# COMPACT_ATOMS: atom_id res chain seq x y z
N MET A 1 -0.12 29.35 23.52
CA MET A 1 -0.93 28.61 22.53
C MET A 1 0.02 27.61 21.90
N ASP A 2 0.05 26.40 22.43
CA ASP A 2 1.04 25.41 22.04
C ASP A 2 0.62 24.77 20.72
N THR A 3 1.45 24.99 19.70
CA THR A 3 1.33 24.38 18.39
C THR A 3 1.61 22.89 18.55
N GLN A 4 0.55 22.07 18.66
CA GLN A 4 0.64 20.61 18.78
C GLN A 4 1.21 20.01 17.48
N GLY A 5 2.53 20.08 17.33
CA GLY A 5 3.27 19.37 16.30
C GLY A 5 3.07 17.87 16.48
N THR A 6 2.58 17.21 15.43
CA THR A 6 2.30 15.77 15.39
C THR A 6 3.52 14.99 15.89
N THR A 7 3.44 14.50 17.14
CA THR A 7 4.51 13.68 17.73
C THR A 7 4.46 12.30 17.09
N LYS A 8 5.47 11.96 16.28
CA LYS A 8 5.61 10.65 15.66
C LYS A 8 6.04 9.65 16.73
N VAL A 9 5.10 8.83 17.20
CA VAL A 9 5.39 7.74 18.16
C VAL A 9 5.68 6.46 17.39
N GLY A 10 6.89 5.93 17.56
CA GLY A 10 7.27 4.60 17.08
C GLY A 10 6.99 3.56 18.17
N ILE A 11 6.34 2.46 17.81
CA ILE A 11 6.07 1.34 18.72
C ILE A 11 7.02 0.21 18.34
N THR A 12 7.94 -0.13 19.23
CA THR A 12 8.86 -1.28 19.10
C THR A 12 8.52 -2.35 20.12
N ASP A 13 8.92 -3.59 19.85
CA ASP A 13 8.84 -4.73 20.79
C ASP A 13 7.42 -5.12 21.24
N ILE A 14 6.55 -5.43 20.28
CA ILE A 14 5.21 -5.98 20.57
C ILE A 14 5.33 -7.42 21.09
N LYS A 15 5.09 -7.62 22.39
CA LYS A 15 4.93 -8.95 23.00
C LYS A 15 3.52 -9.48 22.75
N MET A 16 3.38 -10.39 21.80
CA MET A 16 2.11 -11.07 21.53
C MET A 16 2.27 -12.60 21.48
N PRO A 17 1.29 -13.38 21.99
CA PRO A 17 1.31 -14.83 21.88
C PRO A 17 1.13 -15.27 20.42
N PHE A 18 1.65 -16.45 20.09
CA PHE A 18 1.70 -16.96 18.71
C PHE A 18 0.35 -16.92 17.99
N LEU A 19 -0.75 -17.28 18.65
CA LEU A 19 -2.05 -17.33 18.01
C LEU A 19 -2.57 -15.92 17.64
N SER A 20 -2.35 -14.92 18.49
CA SER A 20 -2.69 -13.53 18.19
C SER A 20 -1.87 -12.98 17.02
N MET A 21 -0.59 -13.37 16.92
CA MET A 21 0.25 -13.04 15.76
C MET A 21 -0.32 -13.61 14.47
N VAL A 22 -0.72 -14.88 14.47
CA VAL A 22 -1.30 -15.53 13.28
C VAL A 22 -2.60 -14.83 12.86
N VAL A 23 -3.50 -14.56 13.80
CA VAL A 23 -4.77 -13.86 13.51
C VAL A 23 -4.51 -12.45 12.95
N PHE A 24 -3.52 -11.75 13.48
CA PHE A 24 -3.10 -10.45 12.94
C PHE A 24 -2.61 -10.56 11.49
N LEU A 25 -1.72 -11.51 11.19
CA LEU A 25 -1.22 -11.73 9.84
C LEU A 25 -2.33 -12.13 8.86
N VAL A 26 -3.28 -12.96 9.28
CA VAL A 26 -4.45 -13.32 8.47
C VAL A 26 -5.30 -12.09 8.16
N LYS A 27 -5.55 -11.24 9.17
CA LYS A 27 -6.30 -9.99 8.96
C LYS A 27 -5.58 -9.04 8.00
N LEU A 28 -4.25 -8.90 8.12
CA LEU A 28 -3.45 -8.12 7.19
C LEU A 28 -3.55 -8.65 5.76
N SER A 29 -3.45 -9.98 5.58
CA SER A 29 -3.54 -10.61 4.26
C SER A 29 -4.92 -10.41 3.63
N ILE A 30 -6.00 -10.54 4.39
CA ILE A 30 -7.37 -10.30 3.88
C ILE A 30 -7.57 -8.81 3.55
N ALA A 31 -7.04 -7.90 4.37
CA ALA A 31 -7.09 -6.47 4.11
C ALA A 31 -6.30 -6.04 2.85
N ALA A 32 -5.30 -6.83 2.44
CA ALA A 32 -4.58 -6.59 1.20
C ALA A 32 -5.45 -6.80 -0.05
N ILE A 33 -6.52 -7.61 0.02
CA ILE A 33 -7.37 -7.93 -1.15
C ILE A 33 -8.08 -6.67 -1.70
N PRO A 34 -8.79 -5.86 -0.88
CA PRO A 34 -9.33 -4.58 -1.33
C PRO A 34 -8.24 -3.61 -1.84
N ALA A 35 -7.10 -3.56 -1.17
CA ALA A 35 -5.99 -2.69 -1.58
C ALA A 35 -5.43 -3.09 -2.96
N PHE A 36 -5.39 -4.39 -3.27
CA PHE A 36 -4.92 -4.91 -4.54
C PHE A 36 -5.84 -4.51 -5.72
N ILE A 37 -7.16 -4.45 -5.49
CA ILE A 37 -8.12 -3.98 -6.51
C ILE A 37 -7.87 -2.50 -6.84
N ILE A 38 -7.64 -1.67 -5.84
CA ILE A 38 -7.34 -0.25 -6.05
C ILE A 38 -5.99 -0.12 -6.77
N MET A 39 -4.99 -0.90 -6.35
CA MET A 39 -3.67 -0.91 -6.98
C MET A 39 -3.71 -1.38 -8.43
N SER A 40 -4.54 -2.36 -8.79
CA SER A 40 -4.64 -2.83 -10.17
C SER A 40 -5.23 -1.77 -11.09
N ILE A 41 -6.23 -1.00 -10.62
CA ILE A 41 -6.79 0.13 -11.38
C ILE A 41 -5.71 1.19 -11.60
N VAL A 42 -5.01 1.61 -10.56
CA VAL A 42 -3.93 2.61 -10.66
C VAL A 42 -2.84 2.11 -11.63
N ALA A 43 -2.41 0.86 -11.49
CA ALA A 43 -1.42 0.26 -12.37
C ALA A 43 -1.91 0.23 -13.83
N SER A 44 -3.18 -0.12 -14.08
CA SER A 44 -3.74 -0.15 -15.44
C SER A 44 -3.70 1.22 -16.12
N ILE A 45 -4.00 2.30 -15.39
CA ILE A 45 -3.94 3.67 -15.90
C ILE A 45 -2.49 4.05 -16.22
N LEU A 46 -1.56 3.73 -15.31
CA LEU A 46 -0.14 3.97 -15.53
C LEU A 46 0.35 3.22 -16.78
N PHE A 47 0.04 1.93 -16.91
CA PHE A 47 0.44 1.16 -18.08
C PHE A 47 -0.22 1.63 -19.38
N ALA A 48 -1.46 2.14 -19.34
CA ALA A 48 -2.09 2.73 -20.51
C ALA A 48 -1.35 4.01 -20.97
N ILE A 49 -1.00 4.89 -20.03
CA ILE A 49 -0.26 6.13 -20.34
C ILE A 49 1.16 5.81 -20.81
N PHE A 50 1.89 4.98 -20.07
CA PHE A 50 3.26 4.61 -20.43
C PHE A 50 3.29 3.78 -21.72
N GLY A 51 2.36 2.86 -21.92
CA GLY A 51 2.26 2.05 -23.13
C GLY A 51 1.98 2.88 -24.37
N THR A 52 1.05 3.84 -24.29
CA THR A 52 0.75 4.76 -25.40
C THR A 52 1.88 5.76 -25.68
N ALA A 53 2.54 6.27 -24.63
CA ALA A 53 3.70 7.15 -24.77
C ALA A 53 4.89 6.42 -25.41
N VAL A 54 5.19 5.20 -24.97
CA VAL A 54 6.26 4.37 -25.55
C VAL A 54 5.93 4.01 -27.00
N HIS A 55 4.68 3.62 -27.29
CA HIS A 55 4.27 3.29 -28.65
C HIS A 55 4.34 4.51 -29.60
N THR A 56 3.82 5.67 -29.17
CA THR A 56 3.88 6.91 -29.97
C THR A 56 5.32 7.37 -30.19
N GLY A 57 6.18 7.30 -29.17
CA GLY A 57 7.59 7.66 -29.29
C GLY A 57 8.40 6.73 -30.18
N MET A 58 7.95 5.49 -30.40
CA MET A 58 8.60 4.52 -31.28
C MET A 58 8.15 4.65 -32.76
N MET A 59 7.06 5.39 -33.01
CA MET A 59 6.53 5.66 -34.35
C MET A 59 7.00 7.01 -34.95
N LEU A 60 7.72 7.83 -34.17
CA LEU A 60 8.38 9.07 -34.58
C LEU A 60 9.87 8.83 -34.86
#